data_AF-A0A6A8AQE0-F1
#
_entry.id   AF-A0A6A8AQE0-F1
#
_cell.length_a   1.000
_cell.length_b   1.000
_cell.length_c   1.000
_cell.angle_alpha   90.00
_cell.angle_beta   90.00
_cell.angle_gamma   90.00
#
_symmetry.space_group_name_H-M   'P 1'
#
loop_
_entity.id
_entity.type
_entity.pdbx_description
1 polymer ?
#
loop_
_entity_poly.entity_id
_entity_poly.type
_entity_poly.pdbx_seq_one_letter_code
_entity_poly.pdbx_strand_id
1 'polypeptide(L)'
;AADLPTVDRIRKEAEVMGADAILGVGGGRTIDVAKLSAFKSGAFFISVPTTASHDGIASSSASIKGFDKPYSVKAKSPIAVLADSNIIEESPYRFTASGCGDIVGKAVSVQDWRLGHDVNGEYYGEYAASLALMSSNLIMRNALLIRERLEEGYRTLLEALVSCGVAMSIAGSSRPCSGSEHLFSHTLDVLVPGAALHGEQCGVGAIMMAKLHGLDWRELKESLRIIGAPTTAEELGVGKSTVVEALVKAREIRPDRYTVLDTVNLTPETAELLASECGVI
;
A
#
# COMPACT_ATOMS: atom_id res chain seq x y z
N ALA A 1 8.03 4.76 6.53
CA ALA A 1 7.66 6.19 6.47
C ALA A 1 8.86 7.07 6.82
N ALA A 2 9.08 8.09 6.00
CA ALA A 2 10.12 9.10 6.08
C ALA A 2 9.95 10.02 7.29
N ASP A 3 11.06 10.55 7.82
CA ASP A 3 11.03 11.61 8.83
C ASP A 3 11.40 12.96 8.19
N LEU A 4 10.65 14.01 8.56
CA LEU A 4 10.82 15.35 7.98
C LEU A 4 12.20 15.97 8.23
N PRO A 5 12.83 15.83 9.41
CA PRO A 5 14.16 16.37 9.65
C PRO A 5 15.23 15.79 8.70
N THR A 6 15.19 14.50 8.41
CA THR A 6 16.13 13.87 7.47
C THR A 6 15.85 14.31 6.05
N VAL A 7 14.58 14.42 5.65
CA VAL A 7 14.20 14.94 4.33
C VAL A 7 14.73 16.35 4.12
N ASP A 8 14.56 17.24 5.10
CA ASP A 8 15.00 18.63 4.96
C ASP A 8 16.53 18.75 5.00
N ARG A 9 17.23 17.85 5.70
CA ARG A 9 18.69 17.74 5.64
C ARG A 9 19.17 17.34 4.25
N ILE A 10 18.65 16.26 3.69
CA ILE A 10 19.06 15.76 2.36
C ILE A 10 18.69 16.77 1.27
N ARG A 11 17.52 17.42 1.36
CA ARG A 11 17.14 18.51 0.46
C ARG A 11 18.20 19.62 0.42
N LYS A 12 18.63 20.10 1.60
CA LYS A 12 19.66 21.16 1.70
C LYS A 12 21.00 20.71 1.15
N GLU A 13 21.42 19.48 1.45
CA GLU A 13 22.66 18.92 0.91
C GLU A 13 22.60 18.84 -0.64
N ALA A 14 21.48 18.38 -1.21
CA ALA A 14 21.27 18.33 -2.65
C ALA A 14 21.29 19.72 -3.31
N GLU A 15 20.66 20.73 -2.68
CA GLU A 15 20.68 22.12 -3.16
C GLU A 15 22.09 22.72 -3.14
N VAL A 16 22.86 22.50 -2.06
CA VAL A 16 24.24 22.99 -1.94
C VAL A 16 25.16 22.33 -2.96
N MET A 17 24.97 21.03 -3.21
CA MET A 17 25.74 20.29 -4.21
C MET A 17 25.35 20.62 -5.66
N GLY A 18 24.19 21.25 -5.87
CA GLY A 18 23.62 21.41 -7.21
C GLY A 18 23.28 20.07 -7.86
N ALA A 19 22.77 19.11 -7.06
CA ALA A 19 22.53 17.75 -7.53
C ALA A 19 21.34 17.67 -8.49
N ASP A 20 21.57 17.14 -9.70
CA ASP A 20 20.51 16.91 -10.70
C ASP A 20 19.59 15.74 -10.35
N ALA A 21 20.09 14.76 -9.58
CA ALA A 21 19.36 13.56 -9.19
C ALA A 21 19.72 13.09 -7.78
N ILE A 22 18.75 12.44 -7.12
CA ILE A 22 18.90 11.77 -5.83
C ILE A 22 18.60 10.29 -6.00
N LEU A 23 19.55 9.45 -5.58
CA LEU A 23 19.45 8.00 -5.59
C LEU A 23 19.04 7.50 -4.20
N GLY A 24 17.87 6.87 -4.09
CA GLY A 24 17.45 6.21 -2.86
C GLY A 24 17.83 4.74 -2.90
N VAL A 25 18.78 4.31 -2.06
CA VAL A 25 19.21 2.90 -1.96
C VAL A 25 18.83 2.34 -0.60
N GLY A 26 17.88 1.40 -0.56
CA GLY A 26 17.48 0.76 0.69
C GLY A 26 16.01 0.32 0.71
N GLY A 27 15.48 0.08 1.91
CA GLY A 27 14.06 -0.26 2.10
C GLY A 27 13.12 0.95 1.98
N GLY A 28 11.82 0.72 2.13
CA GLY A 28 10.77 1.72 1.89
C GLY A 28 10.95 3.07 2.60
N ARG A 29 11.48 3.10 3.83
CA ARG A 29 11.80 4.37 4.53
C ARG A 29 12.85 5.19 3.78
N THR A 30 13.93 4.57 3.33
CA THR A 30 15.01 5.27 2.60
C THR A 30 14.49 5.78 1.27
N ILE A 31 13.70 4.96 0.57
CA ILE A 31 13.03 5.35 -0.68
C ILE A 31 12.10 6.55 -0.46
N ASP A 32 11.23 6.53 0.54
CA ASP A 32 10.32 7.65 0.85
C ASP A 32 11.08 8.94 1.15
N VAL A 33 12.17 8.85 1.93
CA VAL A 33 13.01 10.00 2.28
C VAL A 33 13.67 10.59 1.02
N ALA A 34 14.30 9.76 0.20
CA ALA A 34 14.97 10.19 -1.03
C ALA A 34 13.97 10.79 -2.02
N LYS A 35 12.82 10.13 -2.23
CA LYS A 35 11.74 10.58 -3.11
C LYS A 35 11.23 11.96 -2.71
N LEU A 36 10.95 12.16 -1.43
CA LEU A 36 10.44 13.44 -0.94
C LEU A 36 11.51 14.53 -0.98
N SER A 37 12.76 14.19 -0.69
CA SER A 37 13.88 15.13 -0.79
C SER A 37 14.06 15.63 -2.22
N ALA A 38 14.02 14.71 -3.21
CA ALA A 38 14.11 15.03 -4.63
C ALA A 38 12.93 15.88 -5.10
N PHE A 39 11.73 15.53 -4.65
CA PHE A 39 10.54 16.32 -4.95
C PHE A 39 10.68 17.78 -4.47
N LYS A 40 11.17 17.99 -3.25
CA LYS A 40 11.32 19.32 -2.66
C LYS A 40 12.51 20.11 -3.24
N SER A 41 13.61 19.46 -3.63
CA SER A 41 14.78 20.13 -4.22
C SER A 41 14.64 20.36 -5.74
N GLY A 42 13.63 19.76 -6.37
CA GLY A 42 13.45 19.82 -7.83
C GLY A 42 14.30 18.81 -8.61
N ALA A 43 15.16 18.05 -7.94
CA ALA A 43 16.00 17.00 -8.53
C ALA A 43 15.16 15.82 -9.06
N PHE A 44 15.74 15.05 -9.98
CA PHE A 44 15.21 13.75 -10.37
C PHE A 44 15.36 12.73 -9.25
N PHE A 45 14.47 11.73 -9.22
CA PHE A 45 14.52 10.66 -8.25
C PHE A 45 14.78 9.32 -8.94
N ILE A 46 15.73 8.55 -8.44
CA ILE A 46 15.98 7.16 -8.88
C ILE A 46 15.81 6.25 -7.66
N SER A 47 15.01 5.20 -7.83
CA SER A 47 14.66 4.25 -6.76
C SER A 47 15.48 2.97 -6.92
N VAL A 48 16.23 2.59 -5.88
CA VAL A 48 17.00 1.34 -5.82
C VAL A 48 16.56 0.56 -4.58
N PRO A 49 15.37 -0.05 -4.63
CA PRO A 49 14.81 -0.74 -3.48
C PRO A 49 15.62 -2.01 -3.16
N THR A 50 15.94 -2.20 -1.88
CA THR A 50 16.55 -3.44 -1.36
C THR A 50 15.54 -4.33 -0.64
N THR A 51 14.27 -3.90 -0.58
CA THR A 51 13.15 -4.69 -0.05
C THR A 51 11.89 -4.41 -0.88
N ALA A 52 11.00 -5.40 -1.00
CA ALA A 52 9.76 -5.31 -1.77
C ALA A 52 8.52 -5.22 -0.87
N SER A 53 8.45 -4.19 -0.01
CA SER A 53 7.44 -4.12 1.07
C SER A 53 6.12 -3.41 0.76
N HIS A 54 6.10 -2.57 -0.27
CA HIS A 54 4.92 -1.83 -0.77
C HIS A 54 5.26 -1.12 -2.09
N ASP A 55 4.24 -0.68 -2.83
CA ASP A 55 4.37 -0.04 -4.17
C ASP A 55 5.03 1.35 -4.16
N GLY A 56 5.38 1.84 -2.96
CA GLY A 56 6.16 3.06 -2.75
C GLY A 56 7.53 3.04 -3.42
N ILE A 57 8.04 1.88 -3.83
CA ILE A 57 9.27 1.77 -4.62
C ILE A 57 9.16 2.41 -6.02
N ALA A 58 7.95 2.55 -6.56
CA ALA A 58 7.71 3.07 -7.91
C ALA A 58 6.64 4.18 -7.97
N SER A 59 5.94 4.46 -6.86
CA SER A 59 4.82 5.40 -6.85
C SER A 59 5.21 6.88 -6.79
N SER A 60 4.26 7.75 -7.13
CA SER A 60 4.32 9.21 -6.93
C SER A 60 3.90 9.67 -5.53
N SER A 61 3.77 8.75 -4.56
CA SER A 61 3.40 9.08 -3.17
C SER A 61 4.52 8.69 -2.20
N ALA A 62 4.69 9.45 -1.13
CA ALA A 62 5.64 9.13 -0.06
C ALA A 62 4.93 9.11 1.29
N SER A 63 5.19 8.09 2.11
CA SER A 63 4.63 8.01 3.46
C SER A 63 5.51 8.77 4.45
N ILE A 64 4.95 9.72 5.20
CA ILE A 64 5.69 10.57 6.16
C ILE A 64 5.24 10.29 7.59
N LYS A 65 6.19 10.29 8.54
CA LYS A 65 5.95 10.43 9.98
C LYS A 65 6.14 11.89 10.41
N GLY A 66 5.24 12.42 11.24
CA GLY A 66 5.42 13.73 11.90
C GLY A 66 4.40 14.81 11.59
N PHE A 67 3.31 14.49 10.90
CA PHE A 67 2.09 15.31 10.92
C PHE A 67 1.09 14.74 11.94
N ASP A 68 0.09 15.53 12.35
CA ASP A 68 -1.00 15.10 13.25
C ASP A 68 -1.75 13.84 12.73
N LYS A 69 -1.54 13.49 11.45
CA LYS A 69 -1.96 12.23 10.83
C LYS A 69 -0.81 11.68 9.96
N PRO A 70 -0.51 10.37 9.98
CA PRO A 70 0.33 9.74 8.96
C PRO A 70 -0.45 9.74 7.65
N TYR A 71 -0.12 10.69 6.77
CA TYR A 71 -0.69 10.74 5.42
C TYR A 71 0.41 10.52 4.37
N SER A 72 0.07 9.77 3.33
CA SER A 72 0.89 9.72 2.11
C SER A 72 0.78 11.07 1.40
N VAL A 73 1.92 11.70 1.13
CA VAL A 73 1.99 13.00 0.48
C VAL A 73 2.29 12.83 -1.00
N LYS A 74 1.83 13.80 -1.80
CA LYS A 74 2.19 13.86 -3.21
C LYS A 74 3.69 14.13 -3.36
N ALA A 75 4.34 13.31 -4.17
CA ALA A 75 5.73 13.44 -4.57
C ALA A 75 5.84 13.26 -6.09
N LYS A 76 7.05 13.05 -6.61
CA LYS A 76 7.29 12.67 -8.01
C LYS A 76 7.57 11.17 -8.11
N SER A 77 7.07 10.55 -9.18
CA SER A 77 7.47 9.18 -9.54
C SER A 77 8.97 9.16 -9.86
N PRO A 78 9.68 8.05 -9.57
CA PRO A 78 11.06 7.89 -9.98
C PRO A 78 11.18 7.91 -11.51
N ILE A 79 12.28 8.46 -12.03
CA ILE A 79 12.62 8.37 -13.46
C ILE A 79 13.17 6.99 -13.84
N ALA A 80 13.65 6.23 -12.85
CA ALA A 80 14.12 4.86 -13.01
C ALA A 80 13.96 4.09 -11.70
N VAL A 81 13.64 2.80 -11.81
CA VAL A 81 13.61 1.84 -10.70
C VAL A 81 14.60 0.72 -11.02
N LEU A 82 15.58 0.51 -10.14
CA LEU A 82 16.57 -0.56 -10.24
C LEU A 82 16.32 -1.56 -9.10
N ALA A 83 15.46 -2.54 -9.36
CA ALA A 83 15.12 -3.58 -8.39
C ALA A 83 15.90 -4.87 -8.72
N ASP A 84 16.96 -5.13 -7.96
CA ASP A 84 17.72 -6.38 -8.06
C ASP A 84 17.00 -7.49 -7.29
N SER A 85 16.53 -8.51 -8.01
CA SER A 85 15.78 -9.62 -7.42
C SER A 85 16.60 -10.42 -6.43
N ASN A 86 17.92 -10.56 -6.63
CA ASN A 86 18.79 -11.31 -5.71
C ASN A 86 18.93 -10.59 -4.37
N ILE A 87 19.11 -9.27 -4.40
CA ILE A 87 19.17 -8.45 -3.18
C ILE A 87 17.84 -8.52 -2.41
N ILE A 88 16.72 -8.49 -3.13
CA ILE A 88 15.38 -8.54 -2.52
C ILE A 88 15.10 -9.94 -1.94
N GLU A 89 15.53 -11.00 -2.60
CA GLU A 89 15.43 -12.38 -2.12
C GLU A 89 16.19 -12.59 -0.80
N GLU A 90 17.37 -11.97 -0.65
CA GLU A 90 18.16 -12.00 0.58
C GLU A 90 17.54 -11.17 1.73
N SER A 91 16.56 -10.30 1.42
CA SER A 91 15.89 -9.50 2.44
C SER A 91 14.97 -10.33 3.35
N PRO A 92 14.68 -9.86 4.58
CA PRO A 92 13.73 -10.56 5.44
C PRO A 92 12.38 -10.78 4.74
N TYR A 93 11.97 -12.04 4.59
CA TYR A 93 10.77 -12.45 3.84
C TYR A 93 9.49 -11.74 4.25
N ARG A 94 9.41 -11.25 5.50
CA ARG A 94 8.32 -10.40 5.98
C ARG A 94 8.06 -9.20 5.05
N PHE A 95 9.09 -8.61 4.45
CA PHE A 95 8.92 -7.53 3.47
C PHE A 95 8.25 -8.01 2.19
N THR A 96 8.66 -9.16 1.64
CA THR A 96 8.00 -9.79 0.48
C THR A 96 6.52 -10.07 0.75
N ALA A 97 6.22 -10.65 1.92
CA ALA A 97 4.84 -10.92 2.34
C ALA A 97 4.02 -9.62 2.50
N SER A 98 4.61 -8.58 3.08
CA SER A 98 4.00 -7.24 3.14
C SER A 98 3.71 -6.68 1.75
N GLY A 99 4.67 -6.74 0.82
CA GLY A 99 4.46 -6.24 -0.55
C GLY A 99 3.31 -6.96 -1.26
N CYS A 100 3.17 -8.26 -1.04
CA CYS A 100 2.04 -9.02 -1.55
C CYS A 100 0.71 -8.56 -0.93
N GLY A 101 0.67 -8.33 0.38
CA GLY A 101 -0.50 -7.79 1.07
C GLY A 101 -0.96 -6.43 0.50
N ASP A 102 0.00 -5.55 0.22
CA ASP A 102 -0.25 -4.27 -0.43
C ASP A 102 -0.84 -4.43 -1.83
N ILE A 103 -0.29 -5.34 -2.65
CA ILE A 103 -0.76 -5.57 -4.03
C ILE A 103 -2.12 -6.27 -4.09
N VAL A 104 -2.34 -7.28 -3.26
CA VAL A 104 -3.61 -8.02 -3.23
C VAL A 104 -4.79 -7.06 -2.97
N GLY A 105 -4.58 -6.05 -2.12
CA GLY A 105 -5.55 -4.99 -1.84
C GLY A 105 -6.04 -4.20 -3.06
N LYS A 106 -5.32 -4.24 -4.19
CA LYS A 106 -5.72 -3.51 -5.41
C LYS A 106 -7.05 -4.02 -5.99
N ALA A 107 -7.42 -5.26 -5.68
CA ALA A 107 -8.75 -5.79 -5.99
C ALA A 107 -9.87 -4.95 -5.35
N VAL A 108 -9.66 -4.47 -4.13
CA VAL A 108 -10.58 -3.57 -3.42
C VAL A 108 -10.42 -2.14 -3.93
N SER A 109 -9.18 -1.63 -4.05
CA SER A 109 -8.95 -0.23 -4.45
C SER A 109 -9.63 0.11 -5.79
N VAL A 110 -9.57 -0.81 -6.75
CA VAL A 110 -10.17 -0.64 -8.08
C VAL A 110 -11.70 -0.64 -8.01
N GLN A 111 -12.31 -1.44 -7.12
CA GLN A 111 -13.76 -1.43 -6.93
C GLN A 111 -14.22 -0.15 -6.23
N ASP A 112 -13.49 0.32 -5.22
CA ASP A 112 -13.78 1.61 -4.60
C ASP A 112 -13.67 2.77 -5.58
N TRP A 113 -12.70 2.72 -6.49
CA TRP A 113 -12.56 3.73 -7.53
C TRP A 113 -13.70 3.68 -8.54
N ARG A 114 -14.14 2.47 -8.93
CA ARG A 114 -15.30 2.30 -9.82
C ARG A 114 -16.58 2.79 -9.15
N LEU A 115 -16.80 2.43 -7.89
CA LEU A 115 -17.93 2.89 -7.10
C LEU A 115 -17.95 4.42 -6.96
N GLY A 116 -16.82 5.04 -6.67
CA GLY A 116 -16.71 6.50 -6.62
C GLY A 116 -17.01 7.16 -7.97
N HIS A 117 -16.62 6.54 -9.08
CA HIS A 117 -16.98 6.99 -10.42
C HIS A 117 -18.48 6.90 -10.68
N ASP A 118 -19.09 5.75 -10.40
CA ASP A 118 -20.50 5.49 -10.68
C ASP A 118 -21.42 6.40 -9.85
N VAL A 119 -21.03 6.73 -8.61
CA VAL A 119 -21.85 7.55 -7.68
C VAL A 119 -21.57 9.04 -7.82
N ASN A 120 -20.29 9.45 -7.86
CA ASN A 120 -19.90 10.86 -7.79
C ASN A 120 -19.37 11.43 -9.11
N GLY A 121 -19.22 10.60 -10.16
CA GLY A 121 -18.67 11.02 -11.44
C GLY A 121 -17.19 11.37 -11.41
N GLU A 122 -16.41 10.88 -10.42
CA GLU A 122 -14.97 11.10 -10.42
C GLU A 122 -14.30 10.42 -11.63
N TYR A 123 -13.13 10.90 -12.06
CA TYR A 123 -12.41 10.28 -13.18
C TYR A 123 -12.08 8.80 -12.88
N TYR A 124 -12.38 7.90 -13.82
CA TYR A 124 -11.98 6.49 -13.79
C TYR A 124 -11.17 6.13 -15.04
N GLY A 125 -9.91 5.77 -14.84
CA GLY A 125 -9.01 5.37 -15.92
C GLY A 125 -8.96 3.85 -16.07
N GLU A 126 -9.70 3.28 -17.02
CA GLU A 126 -9.80 1.83 -17.21
C GLU A 126 -8.44 1.13 -17.41
N TYR A 127 -7.50 1.77 -18.12
CA TYR A 127 -6.15 1.24 -18.29
C TYR A 127 -5.39 1.12 -16.97
N ALA A 128 -5.42 2.17 -16.15
CA ALA A 128 -4.77 2.18 -14.83
C ALA A 128 -5.42 1.16 -13.89
N ALA A 129 -6.76 1.08 -13.91
CA ALA A 129 -7.51 0.11 -13.13
C ALA A 129 -7.19 -1.34 -13.54
N SER A 130 -7.14 -1.62 -14.84
CA SER A 130 -6.83 -2.95 -15.37
C SER A 130 -5.41 -3.39 -15.02
N LEU A 131 -4.43 -2.47 -15.08
CA LEU A 131 -3.05 -2.75 -14.70
C LEU A 131 -2.91 -3.09 -13.20
N ALA A 132 -3.60 -2.35 -12.33
CA ALA A 132 -3.59 -2.61 -10.89
C ALA A 132 -4.32 -3.92 -10.55
N LEU A 133 -5.47 -4.19 -11.18
CA LEU A 133 -6.23 -5.42 -10.98
C LEU A 133 -5.47 -6.66 -11.49
N MET A 134 -4.81 -6.55 -12.64
CA MET A 134 -3.91 -7.60 -13.15
C MET A 134 -2.79 -7.90 -12.15
N SER A 135 -2.21 -6.87 -11.54
CA SER A 135 -1.17 -7.01 -10.51
C SER A 135 -1.67 -7.83 -9.32
N SER A 136 -2.85 -7.51 -8.77
CA SER A 136 -3.47 -8.28 -7.68
C SER A 136 -3.72 -9.75 -8.07
N ASN A 137 -4.32 -9.99 -9.24
CA ASN A 137 -4.61 -11.33 -9.73
C ASN A 137 -3.35 -12.18 -9.93
N LEU A 138 -2.26 -11.60 -10.42
CA LEU A 138 -0.99 -12.32 -10.60
C LEU A 138 -0.36 -12.72 -9.27
N ILE A 139 -0.43 -11.86 -8.24
CA ILE A 139 0.06 -12.22 -6.91
C ILE A 139 -0.75 -13.37 -6.31
N MET A 140 -2.08 -13.32 -6.36
CA MET A 140 -2.93 -14.39 -5.84
C MET A 140 -2.68 -15.72 -6.57
N ARG A 141 -2.57 -15.69 -7.92
CA ARG A 141 -2.29 -16.88 -8.74
C ARG A 141 -0.91 -17.50 -8.47
N ASN A 142 0.09 -16.68 -8.16
CA ASN A 142 1.48 -17.12 -7.93
C ASN A 142 1.84 -17.19 -6.43
N ALA A 143 0.85 -17.20 -5.54
CA ALA A 143 1.04 -17.22 -4.09
C ALA A 143 2.02 -18.31 -3.61
N LEU A 144 1.93 -19.52 -4.19
CA LEU A 144 2.82 -20.63 -3.87
C LEU A 144 4.27 -20.37 -4.31
N LEU A 145 4.49 -19.87 -5.53
CA LEU A 145 5.83 -19.57 -6.04
C LEU A 145 6.52 -18.50 -5.19
N ILE A 146 5.75 -17.50 -4.75
CA ILE A 146 6.22 -16.45 -3.83
C ILE A 146 6.60 -17.07 -2.47
N ARG A 147 5.74 -17.93 -1.93
CA ARG A 147 5.98 -18.60 -0.64
C ARG A 147 7.22 -19.48 -0.65
N GLU A 148 7.41 -20.21 -1.74
CA GLU A 148 8.56 -21.09 -1.97
C GLU A 148 9.84 -20.32 -2.34
N ARG A 149 9.76 -18.98 -2.46
CA ARG A 149 10.89 -18.09 -2.77
C ARG A 149 11.55 -18.42 -4.11
N LEU A 150 10.73 -18.78 -5.10
CA LEU A 150 11.22 -19.02 -6.46
C LEU A 150 11.44 -17.68 -7.17
N GLU A 151 12.40 -17.63 -8.10
CA GLU A 151 12.76 -16.43 -8.87
C GLU A 151 11.53 -15.82 -9.55
N GLU A 152 10.67 -16.67 -10.14
CA GLU A 152 9.44 -16.26 -10.80
C GLU A 152 8.45 -15.58 -9.82
N GLY A 153 8.41 -16.03 -8.57
CA GLY A 153 7.60 -15.43 -7.52
C GLY A 153 8.05 -14.01 -7.18
N TYR A 154 9.35 -13.82 -6.95
CA TYR A 154 9.92 -12.49 -6.71
C TYR A 154 9.75 -11.57 -7.90
N ARG A 155 9.97 -12.08 -9.11
CA ARG A 155 9.78 -11.32 -10.35
C ARG A 155 8.33 -10.85 -10.50
N THR A 156 7.36 -11.74 -10.24
CA THR A 156 5.94 -11.41 -10.25
C THR A 156 5.63 -10.27 -9.25
N LEU A 157 6.19 -10.35 -8.03
CA LEU A 157 6.02 -9.29 -7.03
C LEU A 157 6.60 -7.95 -7.49
N LEU A 158 7.82 -7.94 -8.02
CA LEU A 158 8.48 -6.71 -8.45
C LEU A 158 7.77 -6.06 -9.64
N GLU A 159 7.37 -6.86 -10.63
CA GLU A 159 6.60 -6.38 -11.77
C GLU A 159 5.24 -5.80 -11.33
N ALA A 160 4.57 -6.43 -10.37
CA ALA A 160 3.31 -5.94 -9.80
C ALA A 160 3.46 -4.61 -9.04
N LEU A 161 4.49 -4.48 -8.19
CA LEU A 161 4.79 -3.25 -7.44
C LEU A 161 5.14 -2.08 -8.37
N VAL A 162 5.97 -2.33 -9.39
CA VAL A 162 6.30 -1.32 -10.41
C VAL A 162 5.07 -0.94 -11.22
N SER A 163 4.27 -1.92 -11.64
CA SER A 163 3.03 -1.71 -12.40
C SER A 163 2.01 -0.87 -11.62
N CYS A 164 1.90 -1.04 -10.30
CA CYS A 164 1.07 -0.18 -9.45
C CYS A 164 1.57 1.27 -9.40
N GLY A 165 2.89 1.48 -9.33
CA GLY A 165 3.50 2.81 -9.47
C GLY A 165 3.18 3.48 -10.82
N VAL A 166 3.23 2.72 -11.90
CA VAL A 166 2.85 3.17 -13.25
C VAL A 166 1.34 3.46 -13.32
N ALA A 167 0.49 2.59 -12.78
CA ALA A 167 -0.96 2.78 -12.75
C ALA A 167 -1.34 4.10 -12.05
N MET A 168 -0.74 4.39 -10.89
CA MET A 168 -0.93 5.67 -10.20
C MET A 168 -0.47 6.86 -11.02
N SER A 169 0.61 6.71 -11.79
CA SER A 169 1.12 7.76 -12.68
C SER A 169 0.16 8.02 -13.85
N ILE A 170 -0.41 6.97 -14.46
CA ILE A 170 -1.44 7.08 -15.51
C ILE A 170 -2.71 7.74 -14.96
N ALA A 171 -3.14 7.33 -13.76
CA ALA A 171 -4.36 7.85 -13.14
C ALA A 171 -4.22 9.28 -12.60
N GLY A 172 -2.99 9.78 -12.42
CA GLY A 172 -2.72 11.05 -11.77
C GLY A 172 -3.10 11.08 -10.28
N SER A 173 -3.39 9.94 -9.67
CA SER A 173 -3.83 9.79 -8.28
C SER A 173 -3.50 8.39 -7.75
N SER A 174 -3.64 8.19 -6.43
CA SER A 174 -3.46 6.86 -5.83
C SER A 174 -4.68 5.93 -5.99
N ARG A 175 -5.78 6.40 -6.62
CA ARG A 175 -7.04 5.63 -6.73
C ARG A 175 -6.89 4.19 -7.23
N PRO A 176 -6.09 3.86 -8.26
CA PRO A 176 -5.97 2.46 -8.71
C PRO A 176 -5.34 1.52 -7.66
N CYS A 177 -4.60 2.07 -6.70
CA CYS A 177 -3.77 1.29 -5.78
C CYS A 177 -4.09 1.55 -4.30
N SER A 178 -5.07 2.40 -4.00
CA SER A 178 -5.43 2.77 -2.64
C SER A 178 -6.91 3.09 -2.58
N GLY A 179 -7.66 2.31 -1.81
CA GLY A 179 -9.09 2.46 -1.51
C GLY A 179 -9.35 2.41 -0.01
N SER A 180 -10.48 1.83 0.37
CA SER A 180 -10.93 1.64 1.75
C SER A 180 -9.98 0.78 2.59
N GLU A 181 -9.31 -0.20 1.98
CA GLU A 181 -8.30 -1.04 2.63
C GLU A 181 -7.08 -0.21 3.09
N HIS A 182 -6.68 0.79 2.29
CA HIS A 182 -5.63 1.73 2.68
C HIS A 182 -6.11 2.71 3.73
N LEU A 183 -7.39 3.13 3.68
CA LEU A 183 -7.96 3.97 4.74
C LEU A 183 -7.92 3.24 6.09
N PHE A 184 -8.25 1.95 6.12
CA PHE A 184 -8.09 1.11 7.31
C PHE A 184 -6.63 1.06 7.80
N SER A 185 -5.67 0.80 6.91
CA SER A 185 -4.23 0.82 7.26
C SER A 185 -3.80 2.18 7.83
N HIS A 186 -4.17 3.29 7.20
CA HIS A 186 -3.82 4.62 7.68
C HIS A 186 -4.44 4.92 9.06
N THR A 187 -5.64 4.42 9.35
CA THR A 187 -6.22 4.52 10.69
C THR A 187 -5.43 3.72 11.72
N LEU A 188 -4.98 2.50 11.37
CA LEU A 188 -4.09 1.73 12.25
C LEU A 188 -2.78 2.47 12.53
N ASP A 189 -2.20 3.11 11.51
CA ASP A 189 -0.99 3.93 11.69
C ASP A 189 -1.22 5.13 12.63
N VAL A 190 -2.45 5.65 12.74
CA VAL A 190 -2.84 6.68 13.72
C VAL A 190 -3.00 6.09 15.11
N LEU A 191 -3.74 4.98 15.24
CA LEU A 191 -4.13 4.39 16.53
C LEU A 191 -2.97 3.68 17.22
N VAL A 192 -2.17 2.94 16.45
CA VAL A 192 -1.08 2.07 16.93
C VAL A 192 0.15 2.19 16.02
N PRO A 193 0.84 3.36 16.02
CA PRO A 193 1.93 3.63 15.09
C PRO A 193 3.04 2.57 15.13
N GLY A 194 3.29 1.92 13.99
CA GLY A 194 4.39 0.96 13.85
C GLY A 194 4.13 -0.44 14.38
N ALA A 195 2.88 -0.81 14.66
CA ALA A 195 2.51 -2.17 15.07
C ALA A 195 2.82 -3.22 13.97
N ALA A 196 2.48 -2.91 12.72
CA ALA A 196 2.65 -3.78 11.56
C ALA A 196 3.20 -3.03 10.34
N LEU A 197 3.68 -3.76 9.33
CA LEU A 197 4.07 -3.16 8.06
C LEU A 197 2.83 -2.72 7.27
N HIS A 198 2.98 -1.68 6.46
CA HIS A 198 1.89 -1.09 5.69
C HIS A 198 1.13 -2.11 4.83
N GLY A 199 1.84 -2.96 4.10
CA GLY A 199 1.20 -3.96 3.25
C GLY A 199 0.52 -5.09 4.02
N GLU A 200 1.01 -5.42 5.22
CA GLU A 200 0.32 -6.35 6.13
C GLU A 200 -1.03 -5.79 6.57
N GLN A 201 -1.05 -4.52 6.98
CA GLN A 201 -2.28 -3.81 7.37
C GLN A 201 -3.26 -3.70 6.18
N CYS A 202 -2.77 -3.35 4.99
CA CYS A 202 -3.58 -3.25 3.78
C CYS A 202 -4.17 -4.61 3.39
N GLY A 203 -3.41 -5.70 3.50
CA GLY A 203 -3.90 -7.06 3.24
C GLY A 203 -5.05 -7.46 4.16
N VAL A 204 -4.92 -7.22 5.46
CA VAL A 204 -6.01 -7.48 6.43
C VAL A 204 -7.22 -6.59 6.17
N GLY A 205 -7.01 -5.30 5.89
CA GLY A 205 -8.07 -4.39 5.46
C GLY A 205 -8.80 -4.91 4.23
N ALA A 206 -8.05 -5.39 3.23
CA ALA A 206 -8.60 -5.88 1.97
C ALA A 206 -9.52 -7.09 2.14
N ILE A 207 -9.26 -7.99 3.10
CA ILE A 207 -10.16 -9.10 3.42
C ILE A 207 -11.54 -8.58 3.82
N MET A 208 -11.59 -7.59 4.72
CA MET A 208 -12.86 -7.04 5.24
C MET A 208 -13.59 -6.21 4.18
N MET A 209 -12.87 -5.39 3.42
CA MET A 209 -13.47 -4.55 2.38
C MET A 209 -13.91 -5.36 1.17
N ALA A 210 -13.19 -6.43 0.81
CA ALA A 210 -13.62 -7.37 -0.23
C ALA A 210 -14.98 -7.97 0.09
N LYS A 211 -15.22 -8.31 1.36
CA LYS A 211 -16.53 -8.80 1.80
C LYS A 211 -17.63 -7.74 1.65
N LEU A 212 -17.36 -6.48 2.03
CA LEU A 212 -18.34 -5.40 1.86
C LEU A 212 -18.70 -5.16 0.39
N HIS A 213 -17.73 -5.32 -0.52
CA HIS A 213 -17.94 -5.28 -1.97
C HIS A 213 -18.60 -6.54 -2.55
N GLY A 214 -18.78 -7.61 -1.77
CA GLY A 214 -19.26 -8.89 -2.27
C GLY A 214 -18.26 -9.64 -3.17
N LEU A 215 -16.97 -9.31 -3.09
CA LEU A 215 -15.88 -10.05 -3.74
C LEU A 215 -15.59 -11.37 -3.01
N ASP A 216 -14.81 -12.25 -3.63
CA ASP A 216 -14.33 -13.48 -2.99
C ASP A 216 -13.21 -13.18 -1.96
N TRP A 217 -13.63 -12.65 -0.81
CA TRP A 217 -12.71 -12.38 0.30
C TRP A 217 -12.06 -13.65 0.86
N ARG A 218 -12.62 -14.84 0.61
CA ARG A 218 -12.04 -16.11 1.08
C ARG A 218 -10.85 -16.51 0.22
N GLU A 219 -10.96 -16.39 -1.11
CA GLU A 219 -9.83 -16.57 -2.02
C GLU A 219 -8.70 -15.56 -1.70
N LEU A 220 -9.07 -14.30 -1.45
CA LEU A 220 -8.12 -13.25 -1.07
C LEU A 220 -7.39 -13.60 0.24
N LYS A 221 -8.14 -13.96 1.29
CA LYS A 221 -7.58 -14.37 2.59
C LYS A 221 -6.69 -15.61 2.46
N GLU A 222 -7.12 -16.59 1.67
CA GLU A 222 -6.36 -17.82 1.45
C GLU A 222 -5.05 -17.54 0.72
N SER A 223 -5.07 -16.67 -0.29
CA SER A 223 -3.86 -16.25 -1.01
C SER A 223 -2.85 -15.58 -0.07
N LEU A 224 -3.31 -14.67 0.80
CA LEU A 224 -2.46 -14.05 1.83
C LEU A 224 -1.89 -15.08 2.80
N ARG A 225 -2.71 -16.05 3.24
CA ARG A 225 -2.29 -17.13 4.13
C ARG A 225 -1.23 -18.03 3.48
N ILE A 226 -1.39 -18.39 2.20
CA ILE A 226 -0.42 -19.17 1.43
C ILE A 226 0.91 -18.41 1.34
N ILE A 227 0.86 -17.11 1.01
CA ILE A 227 2.05 -16.23 0.95
C ILE A 227 2.71 -16.12 2.33
N GLY A 228 1.96 -16.28 3.41
CA GLY A 228 2.42 -16.07 4.79
C GLY A 228 2.38 -14.60 5.20
N ALA A 229 1.48 -13.81 4.61
CA ALA A 229 1.12 -12.49 5.08
C ALA A 229 0.07 -12.58 6.20
N PRO A 230 0.03 -11.62 7.15
CA PRO A 230 -1.01 -11.58 8.18
C PRO A 230 -2.42 -11.54 7.61
N THR A 231 -3.32 -12.27 8.26
CA THR A 231 -4.76 -12.32 7.97
C THR A 231 -5.63 -12.08 9.20
N THR A 232 -5.02 -11.94 10.38
CA THR A 232 -5.71 -11.70 11.66
C THR A 232 -5.12 -10.52 12.42
N ALA A 233 -5.86 -10.00 13.39
CA ALA A 233 -5.41 -8.94 14.29
C ALA A 233 -4.20 -9.37 15.13
N GLU A 234 -4.17 -10.62 15.59
CA GLU A 234 -3.06 -11.19 16.36
C GLU A 234 -1.77 -11.24 15.53
N GLU A 235 -1.86 -11.67 14.27
CA GLU A 235 -0.70 -11.71 13.35
C GLU A 235 -0.18 -10.30 13.01
N LEU A 236 -1.04 -9.28 13.04
CA LEU A 236 -0.64 -7.87 12.95
C LEU A 236 -0.05 -7.31 14.27
N GLY A 237 -0.19 -8.03 15.39
CA GLY A 237 0.19 -7.54 16.71
C GLY A 237 -0.71 -6.42 17.23
N VAL A 238 -1.99 -6.39 16.84
CA VAL A 238 -2.98 -5.40 17.29
C VAL A 238 -4.15 -6.06 18.02
N GLY A 239 -4.79 -5.31 18.93
CA GLY A 239 -5.97 -5.79 19.65
C GLY A 239 -7.22 -5.83 18.77
N LYS A 240 -8.16 -6.73 19.09
CA LYS A 240 -9.46 -6.83 18.39
C LYS A 240 -10.21 -5.50 18.39
N SER A 241 -10.24 -4.81 19.54
CA SER A 241 -10.85 -3.49 19.68
C SER A 241 -10.21 -2.44 18.79
N THR A 242 -8.89 -2.51 18.56
CA THR A 242 -8.18 -1.61 17.65
C THR A 242 -8.59 -1.83 16.19
N VAL A 243 -8.83 -3.08 15.77
CA VAL A 243 -9.36 -3.37 14.43
C VAL A 243 -10.76 -2.80 14.27
N VAL A 244 -11.64 -3.02 15.26
CA VAL A 244 -13.01 -2.47 15.25
C VAL A 244 -12.99 -0.95 15.19
N GLU A 245 -12.18 -0.31 16.04
CA GLU A 245 -12.03 1.15 16.05
C GLU A 245 -11.48 1.67 14.71
N ALA A 246 -10.51 0.98 14.11
CA ALA A 246 -9.94 1.34 12.83
C ALA A 246 -10.97 1.28 11.69
N LEU A 247 -11.83 0.26 11.67
CA LEU A 247 -12.93 0.14 10.71
C LEU A 247 -13.93 1.29 10.83
N VAL A 248 -14.37 1.61 12.06
CA VAL A 248 -15.34 2.68 12.33
C VAL A 248 -14.79 4.03 11.86
N LYS A 249 -13.51 4.31 12.13
CA LYS A 249 -12.87 5.60 11.82
C LYS A 249 -12.29 5.71 10.41
N ALA A 250 -12.18 4.61 9.65
CA ALA A 250 -11.45 4.58 8.38
C ALA A 250 -11.91 5.63 7.37
N ARG A 251 -13.23 5.85 7.22
CA ARG A 251 -13.76 6.86 6.29
C ARG A 251 -13.36 8.30 6.63
N GLU A 252 -13.01 8.58 7.88
CA GLU A 252 -12.62 9.92 8.35
C GLU A 252 -11.18 10.31 7.95
N ILE A 253 -10.37 9.34 7.51
CA ILE A 253 -8.98 9.59 7.10
C ILE A 253 -8.93 10.44 5.81
N ARG A 254 -9.84 10.18 4.86
CA ARG A 254 -10.00 10.93 3.60
C ARG A 254 -11.48 11.12 3.28
N PRO A 255 -12.15 12.08 3.92
CA PRO A 255 -13.60 12.29 3.74
C PRO A 255 -13.98 12.75 2.33
N ASP A 256 -13.02 13.20 1.53
CA ASP A 256 -13.18 13.56 0.12
C ASP A 256 -13.23 12.33 -0.81
N ARG A 257 -12.91 11.14 -0.29
CA ARG A 257 -12.79 9.91 -1.07
C ARG A 257 -13.97 8.97 -0.83
N TYR A 258 -14.86 8.86 -1.82
CA TYR A 258 -15.97 7.90 -1.77
C TYR A 258 -15.48 6.47 -1.99
N THR A 259 -15.87 5.56 -1.11
CA THR A 259 -15.52 4.13 -1.08
C THR A 259 -16.70 3.29 -0.60
N VAL A 260 -16.55 1.97 -0.50
CA VAL A 260 -17.57 1.10 0.11
C VAL A 260 -17.88 1.44 1.56
N LEU A 261 -16.94 2.06 2.28
CA LEU A 261 -17.18 2.53 3.65
C LEU A 261 -18.24 3.64 3.73
N ASP A 262 -18.56 4.29 2.61
CA ASP A 262 -19.62 5.30 2.53
C ASP A 262 -21.00 4.72 2.21
N THR A 263 -21.06 3.43 1.81
CA THR A 263 -22.32 2.73 1.50
C THR A 263 -22.85 1.94 2.68
N VAL A 264 -22.03 1.75 3.72
CA VAL A 264 -22.38 1.03 4.94
C VAL A 264 -22.20 1.91 6.17
N ASN A 265 -23.03 1.69 7.20
CA ASN A 265 -22.87 2.35 8.49
C ASN A 265 -22.14 1.41 9.47
N LEU A 266 -20.82 1.52 9.54
CA LEU A 266 -20.01 0.72 10.47
C LEU A 266 -20.05 1.33 11.88
N THR A 267 -21.00 0.89 12.69
CA THR A 267 -20.97 1.03 14.17
C THR A 267 -19.96 0.04 14.77
N PRO A 268 -19.53 0.20 16.04
CA PRO A 268 -18.67 -0.78 16.70
C PRO A 268 -19.19 -2.22 16.60
N GLU A 269 -20.50 -2.44 16.77
CA GLU A 269 -21.13 -3.76 16.71
C GLU A 269 -21.07 -4.38 15.31
N THR A 270 -21.38 -3.58 14.28
CA THR A 270 -21.36 -4.05 12.88
C THR A 270 -19.94 -4.22 12.34
N ALA A 271 -19.00 -3.40 12.79
CA ALA A 271 -17.57 -3.55 12.48
C ALA A 271 -16.98 -4.79 13.15
N GLU A 272 -17.35 -5.08 14.41
CA GLU A 272 -16.98 -6.31 15.10
C GLU A 272 -17.54 -7.53 14.36
N LEU A 273 -18.82 -7.50 13.99
CA LEU A 273 -19.44 -8.58 13.21
C LEU A 273 -18.70 -8.81 11.88
N LEU A 274 -18.41 -7.75 11.12
CA LEU A 274 -17.67 -7.83 9.86
C LEU A 274 -16.31 -8.52 10.06
N ALA A 275 -15.54 -8.06 11.04
CA ALA A 275 -14.20 -8.58 11.31
C ALA A 275 -14.25 -10.04 11.80
N SER A 276 -15.20 -10.40 12.66
CA SER A 276 -15.40 -11.77 13.14
C SER A 276 -15.83 -12.73 12.04
N GLU A 277 -16.77 -12.33 11.18
CA GLU A 277 -17.21 -13.19 10.07
C GLU A 277 -16.13 -13.38 9.00
N CYS A 278 -15.21 -12.41 8.85
CA CYS A 278 -14.00 -12.57 8.04
C CYS A 278 -12.90 -13.38 8.75
N GLY A 279 -13.08 -13.71 10.03
CA GLY A 279 -12.08 -14.36 10.89
C GLY A 279 -10.80 -13.53 11.04
N VAL A 280 -10.92 -12.20 11.07
CA VAL A 280 -9.81 -11.27 11.36
C VAL A 280 -9.64 -11.10 12.86
N ILE A 281 -10.74 -11.14 13.63
CA ILE A 281 -10.76 -11.09 15.10
C ILE A 281 -11.50 -12.28 15.70
#